data_AF-A0AAE3R3E4-F1
#
_entry.id   AF-A0AAE3R3E4-F1
#
_cell.length_a   1.000
_cell.length_b   1.000
_cell.length_c   1.000
_cell.angle_alpha   90.00
_cell.angle_beta   90.00
_cell.angle_gamma   90.00
#
_symmetry.space_group_name_H-M   'P 1'
#
loop_
_entity.id
_entity.type
_entity.pdbx_description
1 polymer ?
#
loop_
_entity_poly.entity_id
_entity_poly.type
_entity_poly.pdbx_seq_one_letter_code
_entity_poly.pdbx_strand_id
1 'polypeptide(L)'
;MMRFLFVIFAFGFMLIATEGHAQFGKKKKKKNDKDKASSTEVSSKSSSNESGVFSSEMRFSKKKYPTAEEGIQRARDLREANAKRNNKIAQEMASNPRYNDPSYFGHKHKPKKHRPGKKKYCKECGIVH
;
A
#
# COMPACT_ATOMS: atom_id res chain seq x y z
N MET A 1 40.46 22.62 -47.98
CA MET A 1 40.73 21.77 -46.79
C MET A 1 40.14 22.31 -45.48
N MET A 2 39.87 23.62 -45.33
CA MET A 2 39.35 24.19 -44.07
C MET A 2 37.89 23.86 -43.74
N ARG A 3 37.07 23.45 -44.73
CA ARG A 3 35.65 23.10 -44.50
C ARG A 3 35.45 21.73 -43.83
N PHE A 4 36.38 20.79 -44.03
CA PHE A 4 36.30 19.47 -43.40
C PHE A 4 36.69 19.49 -41.91
N LEU A 5 37.58 20.40 -41.51
CA LEU A 5 37.99 20.56 -40.11
C LEU A 5 36.82 21.05 -39.23
N PHE A 6 35.94 21.91 -39.76
CA PHE A 6 34.76 22.38 -39.02
C PHE A 6 33.74 21.28 -38.74
N VAL A 7 33.57 20.31 -39.66
CA VAL A 7 32.60 19.21 -39.47
C VAL A 7 33.09 18.20 -38.44
N ILE A 8 34.39 17.91 -38.41
CA ILE A 8 35.01 17.03 -37.41
C ILE A 8 34.96 17.69 -36.02
N PHE A 9 35.22 19.00 -35.93
CA PHE A 9 35.17 19.74 -34.66
C PHE A 9 33.74 19.82 -34.10
N ALA A 10 32.73 19.98 -34.95
CA ALA A 10 31.32 20.00 -34.55
C ALA A 10 30.81 18.64 -34.05
N PHE A 11 31.23 17.54 -34.67
CA PHE A 11 30.87 16.19 -34.20
C PHE A 11 31.62 15.76 -32.93
N GLY A 12 32.87 16.20 -32.75
CA GLY A 12 33.65 15.91 -31.53
C GLY A 12 33.09 16.59 -30.26
N PHE A 13 32.49 17.78 -30.38
CA PHE A 13 31.93 18.51 -29.24
C PHE A 13 30.61 17.90 -28.72
N MET A 14 29.88 17.16 -29.55
CA MET A 14 28.57 16.57 -29.19
C MET A 14 28.69 15.34 -28.29
N LEU A 15 29.89 14.74 -28.16
CA LEU A 15 30.14 13.56 -27.31
C LEU A 15 30.64 13.88 -25.88
N ILE A 16 30.86 15.16 -25.54
CA ILE A 16 31.38 15.57 -24.21
C ILE A 16 30.25 16.11 -23.30
N ALA A 17 29.02 16.22 -23.79
CA ALA A 17 27.92 16.88 -23.06
C ALA A 17 27.05 15.95 -22.19
N THR A 18 27.37 14.65 -22.09
CA THR A 18 26.61 13.71 -21.26
C THR A 18 27.44 13.23 -20.08
N GLU A 19 27.59 14.08 -19.06
CA GLU A 19 27.81 13.70 -17.65
C GLU A 19 28.11 14.97 -16.84
N GLY A 20 27.17 15.41 -15.99
CA GLY A 20 27.46 16.53 -15.09
C GLY A 20 26.27 17.26 -14.49
N HIS A 21 25.43 16.58 -13.71
CA HIS A 21 24.70 17.27 -12.64
C HIS A 21 24.77 16.47 -11.34
N ALA A 22 25.90 16.64 -10.65
CA ALA A 22 26.05 16.35 -9.25
C ALA A 22 26.40 17.64 -8.49
N GLN A 23 25.82 17.76 -7.29
CA GLN A 23 26.23 18.57 -6.13
C GLN A 23 25.65 19.99 -5.98
N PHE A 24 24.87 20.18 -4.90
CA PHE A 24 25.08 21.10 -3.75
C PHE A 24 23.70 21.34 -3.10
N GLY A 25 23.48 21.49 -1.80
CA GLY A 25 24.31 21.69 -0.62
C GLY A 25 23.36 22.11 0.51
N LYS A 26 23.65 21.67 1.74
CA LYS A 26 22.83 21.82 2.96
C LYS A 26 22.74 23.29 3.43
N LYS A 27 21.60 23.75 3.99
CA LYS A 27 21.53 24.55 5.25
C LYS A 27 20.12 24.90 5.76
N LYS A 28 19.98 24.70 7.08
CA LYS A 28 19.13 25.36 8.11
C LYS A 28 17.65 24.96 8.31
N LYS A 29 17.52 24.07 9.32
CA LYS A 29 16.40 23.77 10.22
C LYS A 29 15.93 25.01 11.01
N LYS A 30 14.64 25.41 10.92
CA LYS A 30 13.72 25.64 12.05
C LYS A 30 12.30 26.01 11.58
N LYS A 31 11.37 25.06 11.64
CA LYS A 31 10.01 25.28 12.15
C LYS A 31 9.36 23.92 12.39
N ASN A 32 8.80 23.77 13.59
CA ASN A 32 7.92 22.67 13.97
C ASN A 32 6.82 22.53 12.92
N ASP A 33 6.57 21.30 12.46
CA ASP A 33 5.25 20.67 12.42
C ASP A 33 5.38 19.26 11.82
N LYS A 34 5.36 18.27 12.71
CA LYS A 34 4.56 17.04 12.61
C LYS A 34 4.30 16.39 11.23
N ASP A 35 5.32 16.11 10.42
CA ASP A 35 5.17 15.31 9.20
C ASP A 35 5.83 13.92 9.28
N LYS A 36 4.98 12.96 9.64
CA LYS A 36 4.75 11.67 8.97
C LYS A 36 5.73 11.30 7.82
N ALA A 37 6.88 10.73 8.17
CA ALA A 37 7.57 9.81 7.27
C ALA A 37 6.85 8.46 7.37
N SER A 38 6.17 8.05 6.29
CA SER A 38 5.62 6.71 6.14
C SER A 38 6.75 5.74 5.80
N SER A 39 7.61 5.45 6.79
CA SER A 39 8.14 4.10 6.93
C SER A 39 6.95 3.14 7.01
N THR A 40 7.07 1.96 6.40
CA THR A 40 6.08 0.89 6.49
C THR A 40 5.99 0.40 7.94
N GLU A 41 5.33 1.18 8.79
CA GLU A 41 4.96 0.80 10.14
C GLU A 41 3.65 0.05 10.03
N VAL A 42 3.77 -1.27 9.99
CA VAL A 42 2.68 -2.16 10.32
C VAL A 42 2.20 -1.73 11.71
N SER A 43 1.06 -1.06 11.75
CA SER A 43 0.30 -0.75 12.96
C SER A 43 -0.13 -2.07 13.60
N SER A 44 0.82 -2.70 14.27
CA SER A 44 0.57 -3.71 15.28
C SER A 44 -0.14 -2.96 16.40
N LYS A 45 -1.45 -3.20 16.49
CA LYS A 45 -2.25 -2.80 17.64
C LYS A 45 -1.63 -3.51 18.84
N SER A 46 -0.72 -2.83 19.53
CA SER A 46 -0.10 -3.30 20.76
C SER A 46 -1.20 -3.36 21.80
N SER A 47 -1.78 -4.55 21.96
CA SER A 47 -2.46 -4.91 23.20
C SER A 47 -1.45 -4.69 24.31
N SER A 48 -1.78 -3.81 25.25
CA SER A 48 -1.07 -3.66 26.51
C SER A 48 -1.03 -5.03 27.19
N ASN A 49 0.08 -5.75 27.00
CA ASN A 49 0.38 -6.95 27.75
C ASN A 49 0.77 -6.47 29.13
N GLU A 50 -0.19 -6.49 30.05
CA GLU A 50 0.15 -6.64 31.45
C GLU A 50 1.01 -7.90 31.56
N SER A 51 2.15 -7.76 32.22
CA SER A 51 3.07 -8.85 32.54
C SER A 51 2.41 -9.79 33.55
N GLY A 52 1.41 -10.55 33.09
CA GLY A 52 0.91 -11.70 33.78
C GLY A 52 1.99 -12.77 33.76
N VAL A 53 2.49 -13.12 34.93
CA VAL A 53 3.32 -14.30 35.17
C VAL A 53 2.70 -15.47 34.40
N PHE A 54 3.38 -15.95 33.35
CA PHE A 54 2.93 -17.08 32.54
C PHE A 54 3.01 -18.34 33.40
N SER A 55 1.95 -18.60 34.17
CA SER A 55 1.77 -19.85 34.89
C SER A 55 1.55 -20.95 33.85
N SER A 56 2.64 -21.60 33.46
CA SER A 56 2.68 -22.74 32.54
C SER A 56 2.12 -24.00 33.20
N GLU A 57 0.84 -23.96 33.59
CA GLU A 57 0.10 -25.15 33.99
C GLU A 57 -1.06 -25.36 33.03
N MET A 58 -0.72 -25.55 31.74
CA MET A 58 -1.67 -26.10 30.77
C MET A 58 -1.99 -27.53 31.19
N ARG A 59 -3.06 -27.69 31.96
CA ARG A 59 -3.71 -28.99 32.16
C ARG A 59 -4.12 -29.49 30.78
N PHE A 60 -3.31 -30.37 30.19
CA PHE A 60 -3.65 -31.11 28.98
C PHE A 60 -4.83 -32.01 29.32
N SER A 61 -6.04 -31.45 29.20
CA SER A 61 -7.26 -32.26 29.13
C SER A 61 -7.07 -33.25 28.00
N LYS A 62 -7.17 -34.55 28.31
CA LYS A 62 -7.09 -35.64 27.34
C LYS A 62 -8.24 -35.47 26.36
N LYS A 63 -8.05 -34.67 25.31
CA LYS A 63 -9.03 -34.52 24.23
C LYS A 63 -9.13 -35.87 23.53
N LYS A 64 -10.33 -36.43 23.49
CA LYS A 64 -10.63 -37.57 22.64
C LYS A 64 -10.34 -37.18 21.20
N TYR A 65 -9.57 -38.01 20.51
CA TYR A 65 -9.38 -37.87 19.07
C TYR A 65 -10.72 -38.11 18.38
N PRO A 66 -11.09 -37.27 17.40
CA PRO A 66 -12.34 -37.45 16.68
C PRO A 66 -12.33 -38.80 15.96
N THR A 67 -13.49 -39.42 15.87
CA THR A 67 -13.66 -40.62 15.05
C THR A 67 -13.48 -40.29 13.56
N ALA A 68 -13.23 -41.30 12.72
CA ALA A 68 -13.07 -41.09 11.28
C ALA A 68 -14.29 -40.39 10.66
N GLU A 69 -15.50 -40.78 11.09
CA GLU A 69 -16.77 -40.18 10.65
C GLU A 69 -16.91 -38.72 11.09
N GLU A 70 -16.57 -38.40 12.35
CA GLU A 70 -16.54 -37.02 12.85
C GLU A 70 -15.53 -36.16 12.07
N GLY A 71 -14.41 -36.74 11.67
CA GLY A 71 -13.41 -36.09 10.81
C GLY A 71 -13.97 -35.75 9.43
N ILE A 72 -14.68 -36.68 8.81
CA ILE A 72 -15.32 -36.48 7.49
C ILE A 72 -16.41 -35.41 7.58
N GLN A 73 -17.25 -35.45 8.62
CA GLN A 73 -18.31 -34.47 8.81
C GLN A 73 -17.73 -33.07 9.05
N ARG A 74 -16.73 -32.95 9.94
CA ARG A 74 -16.04 -31.67 10.17
C ARG A 74 -15.42 -31.12 8.89
N ALA A 75 -14.80 -31.97 8.07
CA ALA A 75 -14.22 -31.53 6.80
C ALA A 75 -15.29 -31.00 5.83
N ARG A 76 -16.46 -31.64 5.80
CA ARG A 76 -17.62 -31.18 5.02
C ARG A 76 -18.12 -29.82 5.50
N ASP A 77 -18.32 -29.68 6.81
CA ASP A 77 -18.82 -28.45 7.43
C ASP A 77 -17.87 -27.27 7.20
N LEU A 78 -16.55 -27.52 7.33
CA LEU A 78 -15.53 -26.51 7.03
C LEU A 78 -15.54 -26.10 5.56
N ARG A 79 -15.70 -27.06 4.65
CA ARG A 79 -15.79 -26.78 3.20
C ARG A 79 -17.01 -25.92 2.89
N GLU A 80 -18.16 -26.24 3.46
CA GLU A 80 -19.39 -25.48 3.26
C GLU A 80 -19.29 -24.08 3.87
N ALA A 81 -18.75 -23.95 5.09
CA ALA A 81 -18.54 -22.67 5.74
C ALA A 81 -17.58 -21.78 4.94
N ASN A 82 -16.48 -22.35 4.42
CA ASN A 82 -15.53 -21.64 3.57
C ASN A 82 -16.18 -21.22 2.24
N ALA A 83 -16.96 -22.08 1.60
CA ALA A 83 -17.68 -21.73 0.38
C ALA A 83 -18.64 -20.55 0.62
N LYS A 84 -19.42 -20.60 1.71
CA LYS A 84 -20.31 -19.50 2.10
C LYS A 84 -19.54 -18.20 2.38
N ARG A 85 -18.41 -18.28 3.09
CA ARG A 85 -17.56 -17.11 3.39
C ARG A 85 -16.99 -16.49 2.10
N ASN A 86 -16.47 -17.31 1.20
CA ASN A 86 -15.89 -16.85 -0.05
C ASN A 86 -16.95 -16.21 -0.95
N ASN A 87 -18.16 -16.78 -1.01
CA ASN A 87 -19.26 -16.19 -1.76
C ASN A 87 -19.65 -14.81 -1.20
N LYS A 88 -19.71 -14.65 0.13
CA LYS A 88 -19.98 -13.35 0.76
C LYS A 88 -18.90 -12.32 0.41
N ILE A 89 -17.63 -12.69 0.55
CA ILE A 89 -16.49 -11.82 0.21
C ILE A 89 -16.53 -11.44 -1.27
N ALA A 90 -16.82 -12.39 -2.17
CA ALA A 90 -16.93 -12.11 -3.60
C ALA A 90 -18.05 -11.11 -3.91
N GLN A 91 -19.20 -11.24 -3.27
CA GLN A 91 -20.31 -10.29 -3.41
C GLN A 91 -19.97 -8.90 -2.85
N GLU A 92 -19.28 -8.83 -1.72
CA GLU A 92 -18.81 -7.56 -1.13
C GLU A 92 -17.79 -6.87 -2.04
N MET A 93 -16.84 -7.63 -2.61
CA MET A 93 -15.83 -7.10 -3.53
C MET A 93 -16.44 -6.64 -4.86
N ALA A 94 -17.47 -7.33 -5.34
CA ALA A 94 -18.19 -6.96 -6.55
C ALA A 94 -19.06 -5.70 -6.35
N SER A 95 -19.73 -5.58 -5.19
CA SER A 95 -20.60 -4.43 -4.89
C SER A 95 -19.80 -3.18 -4.50
N ASN A 96 -18.71 -3.33 -3.74
CA ASN A 96 -17.87 -2.24 -3.28
C ASN A 96 -16.40 -2.49 -3.67
N PRO A 97 -16.06 -2.36 -4.97
CA PRO A 97 -14.67 -2.41 -5.38
C PRO A 97 -13.87 -1.34 -4.61
N ARG A 98 -12.64 -1.66 -4.23
CA ARG A 98 -11.76 -0.76 -3.45
C ARG A 98 -11.58 0.62 -4.09
N TYR A 99 -11.74 0.71 -5.41
CA TYR A 99 -11.71 1.94 -6.19
C TYR A 99 -12.85 2.93 -5.89
N ASN A 100 -13.88 2.55 -5.12
CA ASN A 100 -14.92 3.50 -4.70
C ASN A 100 -14.49 4.39 -3.53
N ASP A 101 -13.50 3.96 -2.74
CA ASP A 101 -13.04 4.71 -1.57
C ASP A 101 -12.07 5.85 -1.99
N PRO A 102 -12.31 7.10 -1.59
CA PRO A 102 -11.37 8.20 -1.82
C PRO A 102 -9.97 7.94 -1.25
N SER A 103 -9.87 7.20 -0.13
CA SER A 103 -8.58 6.88 0.47
C SER A 103 -7.73 5.98 -0.41
N TYR A 104 -8.34 5.21 -1.31
CA TYR A 104 -7.61 4.41 -2.29
C TYR A 104 -6.80 5.29 -3.24
N PHE A 105 -7.31 6.48 -3.56
CA PHE A 105 -6.64 7.48 -4.39
C PHE A 105 -5.79 8.49 -3.59
N GLY A 106 -5.56 8.25 -2.30
CA GLY A 106 -4.76 9.11 -1.44
C GLY A 106 -5.49 10.30 -0.82
N HIS A 107 -6.82 10.38 -0.96
CA HIS A 107 -7.58 11.45 -0.33
C HIS A 107 -7.87 11.16 1.15
N LYS A 108 -7.60 12.13 2.02
CA LYS A 108 -8.08 12.09 3.41
C LYS A 108 -9.60 12.29 3.50
N HIS A 109 -10.17 13.07 2.58
CA HIS A 109 -11.59 13.41 2.52
C HIS A 109 -12.12 13.27 1.11
N LYS A 110 -13.38 12.86 0.96
CA LYS A 110 -14.00 12.69 -0.35
C LYS A 110 -13.94 13.99 -1.16
N PRO A 111 -13.39 13.97 -2.40
CA PRO A 111 -13.33 15.14 -3.26
C PRO A 111 -14.72 15.73 -3.53
N LYS A 112 -14.78 17.05 -3.71
CA LYS A 112 -16.01 17.76 -4.02
C LYS A 112 -16.50 17.37 -5.42
N LYS A 113 -17.75 16.89 -5.52
CA LYS A 113 -18.39 16.60 -6.80
C LYS A 113 -18.78 17.89 -7.51
N HIS A 114 -18.37 18.03 -8.78
CA HIS A 114 -18.71 19.18 -9.61
C HIS A 114 -19.76 18.83 -10.69
N ARG A 115 -20.45 19.85 -11.21
CA ARG A 115 -21.38 19.68 -12.34
C ARG A 115 -20.59 19.31 -13.62
N PRO A 116 -21.20 18.62 -14.60
CA PRO A 116 -20.58 18.37 -15.89
C PRO A 116 -20.02 19.68 -16.51
N GLY A 117 -18.80 19.64 -17.05
CA GLY A 117 -18.11 20.81 -17.60
C GLY A 117 -17.43 21.74 -16.58
N LYS A 118 -17.64 21.54 -15.27
CA LYS A 118 -17.02 22.35 -14.20
C LYS A 118 -16.12 21.53 -13.28
N LYS A 119 -15.72 20.34 -13.74
CA LYS A 119 -14.83 19.45 -12.99
C LYS A 119 -13.45 20.08 -12.84
N LYS A 120 -12.80 19.85 -11.70
CA LYS A 120 -11.47 20.42 -11.41
C LYS A 120 -10.44 19.31 -11.21
N TYR A 121 -9.22 19.60 -11.65
CA TYR A 121 -8.09 18.72 -11.41
C TYR A 121 -7.74 18.69 -9.91
N CYS A 122 -7.60 17.49 -9.35
CA CYS A 122 -7.14 17.33 -7.99
C CYS A 122 -5.66 17.00 -7.94
N LYS A 123 -4.92 17.73 -7.10
CA LYS A 123 -3.47 17.56 -6.93
C LYS A 123 -3.08 16.32 -6.14
N GLU A 124 -4.02 15.73 -5.39
CA GLU A 124 -3.74 14.56 -4.55
C GLU A 124 -3.79 13.26 -5.34
N CYS A 125 -4.86 13.03 -6.12
CA CYS A 125 -5.03 11.81 -6.92
C CYS A 125 -4.63 11.94 -8.39
N GLY A 126 -4.39 13.16 -8.87
CA GLY A 126 -4.06 13.42 -10.27
C GLY A 126 -5.20 13.21 -11.26
N ILE A 127 -6.45 13.13 -10.79
CA ILE A 127 -7.65 12.92 -11.62
C ILE A 127 -8.57 14.15 -11.51
N VAL A 128 -9.44 14.32 -12.51
CA VAL A 128 -10.46 15.37 -12.55
C VAL A 128 -11.75 14.90 -11.87
N HIS A 129 -12.20 15.58 -10.81
CA HIS A 129 -13.43 15.28 -10.06
C HIS A 129 -14.61 16.20 -10.42
#